data_AF-A0A355BDE6-F1
#
_entry.id   AF-A0A355BDE6-F1
#
_cell.length_a   1.000
_cell.length_b   1.000
_cell.length_c   1.000
_cell.angle_alpha   90.00
_cell.angle_beta   90.00
_cell.angle_gamma   90.00
#
_symmetry.space_group_name_H-M   'P 1'
#
loop_
_entity.id
_entity.type
_entity.pdbx_description
1 polymer ?
#
loop_
_entity_poly.entity_id
_entity_poly.type
_entity_poly.pdbx_seq_one_letter_code
_entity_poly.pdbx_strand_id
1 'polypeptide(L)' 'MNNFLSHKKIILASSSPRRQQFLSDLGLPFTIRLKPVDEVYPKELMHHQITDYLALLKA' A
#
# COMPACT_ATOMS: atom_id res chain seq x y z
N MET A 1 4.54 19.56 16.98
CA MET A 1 3.93 18.72 15.92
C MET A 1 4.96 17.70 15.48
N ASN A 2 4.68 16.41 15.72
CA ASN A 2 5.63 15.33 15.55
C ASN A 2 5.99 15.12 14.07
N ASN A 3 7.23 15.49 13.72
CA ASN A 3 7.73 15.53 12.34
C ASN A 3 8.32 14.19 11.87
N PHE A 4 7.65 13.07 12.19
CA PHE A 4 8.16 11.70 11.94
C PHE A 4 8.26 11.32 10.46
N LEU A 5 7.67 12.13 9.56
CA LEU A 5 7.60 11.87 8.11
C LEU A 5 8.59 12.70 7.29
N SER A 6 9.23 13.73 7.86
CA SER A 6 10.12 14.67 7.15
C SER A 6 11.28 14.03 6.38
N HIS A 7 11.68 12.81 6.74
CA HIS A 7 12.82 12.14 6.14
C HIS A 7 12.48 10.83 5.41
N LYS A 8 11.20 10.46 5.30
CA LYS A 8 10.79 9.21 4.64
C LYS A 8 10.06 9.50 3.34
N LYS A 9 10.53 8.90 2.25
CA LYS A 9 9.81 8.89 0.96
C LYS A 9 8.64 7.92 1.05
N ILE A 10 7.44 8.41 0.80
CA ILE A 10 6.23 7.56 0.75
C ILE A 10 6.13 6.95 -0.64
N ILE A 11 6.04 5.62 -0.69
CA ILE A 11 5.82 4.85 -1.92
C ILE A 11 4.45 4.19 -1.81
N LEU A 12 3.56 4.47 -2.77
CA LEU A 12 2.28 3.80 -2.91
C LEU A 12 2.43 2.60 -3.84
N ALA A 13 2.50 1.40 -3.25
CA ALA A 13 2.53 0.12 -3.97
C ALA A 13 1.13 -0.39 -4.37
N SER A 14 0.24 0.53 -4.78
CA SER A 14 -1.14 0.21 -5.14
C SER A 14 -1.57 0.98 -6.38
N SER A 15 -2.13 0.25 -7.35
CA SER A 15 -2.73 0.83 -8.56
C SER A 15 -4.12 1.44 -8.32
N SER A 16 -4.72 1.24 -7.14
CA SER A 16 -6.06 1.75 -6.83
C SER A 16 -6.14 3.28 -6.87
N PRO A 17 -6.99 3.87 -7.74
CA PRO A 17 -7.20 5.31 -7.80
C PRO A 17 -7.72 5.90 -6.48
N ARG A 18 -8.55 5.14 -5.75
CA ARG A 18 -9.09 5.57 -4.45
C ARG A 18 -7.99 5.75 -3.39
N ARG A 19 -6.94 4.92 -3.40
CA ARG A 19 -5.81 5.05 -2.47
C ARG A 19 -4.89 6.21 -2.84
N GLN A 20 -4.74 6.49 -4.14
CA GLN A 20 -4.02 7.66 -4.62
C GLN A 20 -4.73 8.94 -4.17
N GLN A 21 -6.05 9.01 -4.38
CA GLN A 21 -6.85 10.15 -3.93
C GLN A 21 -6.73 10.36 -2.43
N PHE A 22 -6.84 9.31 -1.63
CA PHE A 22 -6.73 9.41 -0.17
C PHE A 22 -5.39 9.99 0.30
N LEU A 23 -4.26 9.57 -0.29
CA LEU A 23 -2.95 10.13 0.06
C LEU A 23 -2.77 11.58 -0.44
N SER A 24 -3.36 11.91 -1.61
CA SER A 24 -3.40 13.28 -2.12
C SER A 24 -4.20 14.21 -1.21
N ASP A 25 -5.37 13.76 -0.73
CA ASP A 25 -6.23 14.52 0.18
C ASP A 25 -5.56 14.77 1.54
N LEU A 26 -4.68 13.87 1.97
CA LEU A 26 -3.83 14.06 3.15
C LEU A 26 -2.67 15.05 2.94
N GLY A 27 -2.47 15.56 1.73
CA GLY A 27 -1.40 16.50 1.39
C GLY A 27 0.01 15.90 1.49
N LEU A 28 0.13 14.57 1.44
CA LEU A 28 1.41 13.87 1.56
C LEU A 28 2.07 13.70 0.19
N PRO A 29 3.35 14.06 0.01
CA PRO A 29 4.08 13.74 -1.21
C PRO A 29 4.37 12.23 -1.27
N PHE A 30 3.90 11.56 -2.32
CA PHE A 30 4.15 10.14 -2.55
C PHE A 30 4.53 9.84 -4.01
N THR A 31 5.10 8.67 -4.23
CA THR A 31 5.38 8.13 -5.58
C THR A 31 4.68 6.80 -5.77
N ILE A 32 4.17 6.52 -6.97
CA ILE A 32 3.55 5.24 -7.29
C ILE A 32 4.63 4.31 -7.84
N ARG A 33 4.81 3.14 -7.21
CA ARG A 33 5.66 2.07 -7.74
C ARG A 33 4.91 0.75 -7.63
N LEU A 34 4.47 0.23 -8.77
CA LEU A 34 3.81 -1.07 -8.83
C LEU A 34 4.88 -2.15 -8.96
N LYS A 35 4.89 -3.10 -8.03
CA LYS A 35 5.60 -4.36 -8.19
C LYS A 35 4.61 -5.35 -8.80
N PRO A 36 4.84 -5.87 -10.02
CA PRO A 36 4.00 -6.95 -10.53
C PRO A 36 4.20 -8.14 -9.61
N VAL A 37 3.15 -8.47 -8.87
CA VAL A 37 3.12 -9.55 -7.90
C VAL A 37 1.90 -10.36 -8.24
N ASP A 38 2.10 -11.66 -8.43
CA ASP A 38 0.99 -12.59 -8.61
C ASP A 38 0.17 -12.61 -7.33
N GLU A 39 -1.10 -12.19 -7.43
CA GLU A 39 -2.04 -12.16 -6.30
C GLU A 39 -2.56 -13.56 -5.95
N VAL A 40 -1.62 -14.51 -5.82
CA VAL A 40 -1.88 -15.89 -5.44
C VAL A 40 -1.67 -16.00 -3.94
N TYR A 41 -2.73 -16.41 -3.25
CA TYR A 41 -2.71 -16.67 -1.82
C TYR A 41 -3.05 -18.13 -1.52
N PRO A 42 -2.53 -18.71 -0.43
CA PRO A 42 -2.90 -20.06 0.00
C PRO A 42 -4.42 -20.17 0.21
N LYS A 43 -5.03 -21.27 -0.26
CA LYS A 43 -6.48 -21.50 -0.18
C LYS A 43 -6.98 -21.67 1.26
N GLU A 44 -6.05 -21.94 2.17
CA GLU A 44 -6.29 -22.12 3.60
C GLU A 44 -6.49 -20.77 4.34
N LEU A 45 -6.15 -19.65 3.71
CA LEU A 45 -6.34 -18.33 4.31
C LEU A 45 -7.81 -17.90 4.30
N MET A 46 -8.28 -17.39 5.44
CA MET A 46 -9.67 -17.00 5.64
C MET A 46 -9.81 -15.49 5.88
N HIS A 47 -10.78 -14.87 5.19
CA HIS A 47 -11.24 -13.50 5.39
C HIS A 47 -10.11 -12.43 5.39
N HIS A 48 -9.76 -11.90 6.57
CA HIS A 48 -8.78 -10.82 6.71
C HIS A 48 -7.35 -11.30 6.38
N GLN A 49 -7.07 -12.59 6.57
CA GLN A 49 -5.75 -13.18 6.33
C GLN A 49 -5.32 -13.07 4.86
N ILE A 50 -6.28 -13.09 3.92
CA ILE A 50 -6.01 -12.90 2.49
C ILE A 50 -5.54 -11.46 2.23
N THR A 51 -6.24 -10.49 2.83
CA THR A 51 -5.92 -9.06 2.66
C THR A 51 -4.54 -8.75 3.25
N ASP A 52 -4.25 -9.26 4.45
CA ASP A 52 -2.96 -9.07 5.12
C ASP A 52 -1.82 -9.72 4.34
N TYR A 53 -2.02 -10.95 3.86
CA TYR A 53 -1.03 -11.65 3.04
C TYR A 53 -0.71 -10.89 1.74
N LEU A 54 -1.73 -10.45 1.00
CA LEU A 54 -1.53 -9.69 -0.23
C LEU A 54 -0.94 -8.30 0.02
N ALA A 55 -1.23 -7.69 1.18
CA ALA A 55 -0.61 -6.42 1.57
C ALA A 55 0.89 -6.58 1.85
N LEU A 56 1.28 -7.63 2.59
CA LEU A 56 2.69 -7.96 2.84
C LEU A 56 3.43 -8.33 1.56
N LEU A 57 2.79 -9.07 0.65
CA LEU A 57 3.40 -9.48 -0.61
C LEU A 57 3.72 -8.28 -1.53
N LYS A 58 2.95 -7.19 -1.42
CA LYS A 58 3.10 -5.95 -2.19
C LYS A 58 4.04 -4.92 -1.55
N ALA A 59 4.30 -5.02 -0.24
CA ALA A 59 5.16 -4.10 0.53
C ALA A 59 6.66 -4.30 0.21
#